data_AF-A0A966ZEY4-F1
#
_entry.id   AF-A0A966ZEY4-F1
#
_cell.length_a   1.000
_cell.length_b   1.000
_cell.length_c   1.000
_cell.angle_alpha   90.00
_cell.angle_beta   90.00
_cell.angle_gamma   90.00
#
_symmetry.space_group_name_H-M   'P 1'
#
loop_
_entity.id
_entity.type
_entity.pdbx_description
1 polymer ?
#
loop_
_entity_poly.entity_id
_entity_poly.type
_entity_poly.pdbx_seq_one_letter_code
_entity_poly.pdbx_strand_id
1 'polypeptide(L)'
;MEPTRIPGSLREVLLKPETRRYSSAAVAWEIGIKWSLGKLPLPVPPEEFMRQLRIVSLVESLPITEAAALQVVKLPRLHSDPFDRIQIAQSIEHSLILAMPDPLIRQYAVRTMWD
;
A
#
# COMPACT_ATOMS: atom_id res chain seq x y z
N MET A 1 8.28 12.69 -7.16
CA MET A 1 6.94 12.23 -7.56
C MET A 1 5.98 13.33 -7.18
N GLU A 2 5.30 13.92 -8.16
CA GLU A 2 4.13 14.77 -7.89
C GLU A 2 3.12 13.97 -7.06
N PRO A 3 2.47 14.55 -6.03
CA PRO A 3 1.46 13.83 -5.27
C PRO A 3 0.31 13.43 -6.21
N THR A 4 0.13 12.14 -6.45
CA THR A 4 -1.04 11.67 -7.20
C THR A 4 -2.29 12.04 -6.43
N ARG A 5 -3.19 12.82 -7.06
CA ARG A 5 -4.45 13.22 -6.45
C ARG A 5 -5.28 11.97 -6.18
N ILE A 6 -5.68 11.77 -4.92
CA ILE A 6 -6.60 10.72 -4.52
C ILE A 6 -7.94 10.93 -5.25
N PRO A 7 -8.47 9.93 -5.98
CA PRO A 7 -9.79 9.99 -6.59
C PRO A 7 -10.90 10.41 -5.64
N GLY A 8 -11.94 11.07 -6.18
CA GLY A 8 -13.09 11.52 -5.39
C GLY A 8 -13.82 10.37 -4.72
N SER A 9 -14.10 9.30 -5.47
CA SER A 9 -14.67 8.03 -5.01
C SER A 9 -13.89 7.42 -3.85
N LEU A 10 -12.57 7.29 -4.00
CA LEU A 10 -11.68 6.77 -2.96
C LEU A 10 -11.69 7.68 -1.73
N ARG A 11 -11.65 9.01 -1.92
CA ARG A 11 -11.71 9.97 -0.82
C ARG A 11 -13.01 9.85 -0.03
N GLU A 12 -14.16 9.71 -0.69
CA GLU A 12 -15.45 9.52 -0.02
C GLU A 12 -15.47 8.29 0.88
N VAL A 13 -14.95 7.15 0.39
CA VAL A 13 -14.85 5.93 1.21
C VAL A 13 -13.84 6.11 2.35
N LEU A 14 -12.70 6.75 2.09
CA LEU A 14 -11.68 7.03 3.09
C LEU A 14 -12.12 8.05 4.14
N LEU A 15 -13.20 8.79 3.96
CA LEU A 15 -13.72 9.72 4.98
C LEU A 15 -14.78 9.08 5.90
N LYS A 16 -15.29 7.90 5.55
CA LYS A 16 -16.27 7.18 6.36
C LYS A 16 -15.64 6.64 7.67
N PRO A 17 -16.24 6.89 8.85
CA PRO A 17 -15.71 6.41 10.13
C PRO A 17 -15.57 4.88 10.21
N GLU A 18 -16.49 4.16 9.58
CA GLU A 18 -16.53 2.69 9.56
C GLU A 18 -15.48 2.06 8.64
N THR A 19 -14.87 2.84 7.75
CA THR A 19 -13.82 2.35 6.85
C THR A 19 -12.55 2.09 7.64
N ARG A 20 -12.17 0.81 7.78
CA ARG A 20 -10.85 0.43 8.27
C ARG A 20 -9.81 0.60 7.17
N ARG A 21 -8.71 1.27 7.48
CA ARG A 21 -7.63 1.59 6.54
C ARG A 21 -6.38 0.86 7.00
N TYR A 22 -5.67 0.28 6.04
CA TYR A 22 -4.47 -0.48 6.32
C TYR A 22 -3.33 0.02 5.45
N SER A 23 -2.11 0.01 5.99
CA SER A 23 -0.88 0.17 5.24
C SER A 23 0.01 -1.04 5.47
N SER A 24 0.40 -1.70 4.37
CA SER A 24 1.33 -2.83 4.43
C SER A 24 2.66 -2.42 5.06
N ALA A 25 3.25 -3.30 5.86
CA ALA A 25 4.63 -3.15 6.31
C ALA A 25 5.63 -3.05 5.14
N ALA A 26 5.28 -3.53 3.93
CA ALA A 26 6.07 -3.36 2.71
C ALA A 26 6.23 -1.88 2.32
N VAL A 27 5.21 -1.05 2.56
CA VAL A 27 5.26 0.40 2.29
C VAL A 27 6.30 1.06 3.20
N ALA A 28 6.30 0.71 4.49
CA ALA A 28 7.32 1.21 5.42
C ALA A 28 8.73 0.76 5.02
N TRP A 29 8.86 -0.50 4.58
CA TRP A 29 10.12 -1.06 4.10
C TRP A 29 10.63 -0.32 2.84
N GLU A 30 9.76 -0.10 1.86
CA GLU A 30 10.09 0.63 0.64
C GLU A 30 10.47 2.10 0.93
N ILE A 31 9.71 2.78 1.81
CA ILE A 31 10.01 4.14 2.26
C ILE A 31 11.40 4.19 2.91
N GLY A 32 11.71 3.25 3.81
CA GLY A 32 13.00 3.19 4.49
C GLY A 32 14.17 3.02 3.51
N ILE A 33 14.04 2.14 2.52
CA ILE A 33 15.05 1.96 1.47
C ILE A 33 15.18 3.21 0.60
N LYS A 34 14.08 3.78 0.12
CA LYS A 34 14.14 4.96 -0.75
C LYS A 34 14.72 6.16 -0.01
N TRP A 35 14.38 6.33 1.27
CA TRP A 35 14.93 7.40 2.11
C TRP A 35 16.43 7.23 2.34
N SER A 36 16.90 6.03 2.69
CA SER A 36 18.34 5.78 2.93
C SER A 36 19.19 5.94 1.67
N LEU A 37 18.60 5.71 0.49
CA LEU A 37 19.22 5.95 -0.81
C LEU A 37 19.10 7.42 -1.29
N GLY A 38 18.50 8.31 -0.50
CA GLY A 38 18.27 9.72 -0.87
C GLY A 38 17.25 9.92 -2.00
N LYS A 39 16.50 8.87 -2.38
CA LYS A 39 15.51 8.88 -3.47
C LYS A 39 14.12 9.35 -3.03
N LEU A 40 13.88 9.39 -1.72
CA LEU A 40 12.64 9.90 -1.14
C LEU A 40 12.98 10.87 -0.01
N PRO A 41 13.04 12.19 -0.29
CA PRO A 41 13.18 13.18 0.75
C PRO A 41 11.90 13.20 1.60
N LEU A 42 12.07 13.12 2.92
CA LEU A 42 10.99 13.23 3.89
C LEU A 42 11.28 14.38 4.85
N PRO A 43 10.25 15.08 5.35
CA PRO A 43 10.45 16.17 6.32
C PRO A 43 10.93 15.67 7.70
N VAL A 44 10.76 14.37 7.96
CA VAL A 44 11.12 13.68 9.21
C VAL A 44 11.63 12.27 8.87
N PRO A 45 12.33 11.57 9.80
CA PRO A 45 12.75 10.19 9.57
C PRO A 45 11.58 9.24 9.26
N PRO A 46 11.79 8.14 8.53
CA PRO A 46 10.73 7.20 8.14
C PRO A 46 9.86 6.68 9.29
N GLU A 47 10.45 6.40 10.45
CA GLU A 47 9.71 5.94 11.63
C GLU A 47 8.70 6.99 12.12
N GLU A 48 9.13 8.24 12.21
CA GLU A 48 8.29 9.39 12.57
C GLU A 48 7.17 9.58 11.54
N PHE A 49 7.53 9.57 10.26
CA PHE A 49 6.59 9.72 9.15
C PHE A 49 5.49 8.64 9.21
N MET A 50 5.87 7.38 9.38
CA MET A 50 4.92 6.27 9.49
C MET A 50 4.05 6.39 10.74
N ARG A 51 4.59 6.88 11.86
CA ARG A 51 3.81 7.10 13.08
C ARG A 51 2.76 8.20 12.89
N GLN A 52 3.14 9.31 12.26
CA GLN A 52 2.21 10.40 11.95
C GLN A 52 1.09 9.94 11.01
N LEU A 53 1.43 9.15 9.97
CA LEU A 53 0.44 8.58 9.06
C LEU A 53 -0.61 7.74 9.81
N ARG A 54 -0.19 6.89 10.76
CA ARG A 54 -1.11 6.06 11.55
C ARG A 54 -2.07 6.90 12.39
N ILE A 55 -1.55 7.92 13.07
CA ILE A 55 -2.33 8.76 13.99
C ILE A 55 -3.30 9.67 13.21
N VAL A 56 -2.81 10.38 12.20
CA VAL A 56 -3.59 11.40 11.49
C VAL A 56 -4.61 10.78 10.54
N SER A 57 -4.24 9.67 9.88
CA SER A 57 -5.08 9.07 8.83
C SER A 57 -5.86 7.83 9.30
N LEU A 58 -5.77 7.47 10.59
CA LEU A 58 -6.38 6.26 11.16
C LEU A 58 -6.04 5.01 10.34
N VAL A 59 -4.76 4.89 9.97
CA VAL A 59 -4.23 3.79 9.16
C VAL A 59 -3.57 2.77 10.07
N GLU A 60 -4.09 1.55 10.06
CA GLU A 60 -3.55 0.42 10.81
C GLU A 60 -2.35 -0.21 10.07
N SER A 61 -1.40 -0.78 10.81
CA SER A 61 -0.33 -1.59 10.20
C SER A 61 -0.90 -2.91 9.71
N LEU A 62 -0.56 -3.32 8.49
CA LEU A 62 -0.79 -4.67 8.01
C LEU A 62 0.55 -5.44 7.97
N PRO A 63 0.81 -6.36 8.92
CA PRO A 63 2.03 -7.14 8.93
C PRO A 63 2.12 -8.04 7.70
N ILE A 64 3.33 -8.26 7.20
CA ILE A 64 3.59 -9.29 6.19
C ILE A 64 3.70 -10.62 6.92
N THR A 65 2.81 -11.55 6.60
CA THR A 65 2.85 -12.92 7.11
C THR A 65 3.50 -13.85 6.09
N GLU A 66 3.95 -15.02 6.54
CA GLU A 66 4.43 -16.06 5.64
C GLU A 66 3.38 -16.47 4.61
N ALA A 67 2.10 -16.57 5.01
CA ALA A 67 0.99 -16.86 4.10
C ALA A 67 0.90 -15.84 2.96
N ALA A 68 0.95 -14.54 3.28
CA ALA A 68 0.95 -13.48 2.28
C ALA A 68 2.21 -13.52 1.40
N ALA A 69 3.38 -13.82 1.97
CA ALA A 69 4.62 -13.95 1.22
C ALA A 69 4.58 -15.12 0.22
N LEU A 70 4.04 -16.27 0.62
CA LEU A 70 3.86 -17.43 -0.25
C LEU A 70 2.77 -17.21 -1.30
N GLN A 71 1.76 -16.38 -1.02
CA GLN A 71 0.73 -16.03 -1.99
C GLN A 71 1.30 -15.32 -3.24
N VAL A 72 2.46 -14.66 -3.12
CA VAL A 72 3.16 -13.98 -4.23
C VAL A 72 3.48 -14.91 -5.40
N VAL A 73 3.78 -16.20 -5.15
CA VAL A 73 4.13 -17.14 -6.23
C VAL A 73 2.94 -17.49 -7.13
N LYS A 74 1.71 -17.25 -6.65
CA LYS A 74 0.47 -17.49 -7.41
C LYS A 74 0.09 -16.30 -8.30
N LEU A 75 0.75 -15.16 -8.13
CA LEU A 75 0.46 -13.97 -8.91
C LEU A 75 1.03 -14.07 -10.33
N PRO A 76 0.27 -13.64 -11.36
CA PRO A 76 0.83 -13.38 -12.68
C PRO A 76 2.06 -12.47 -12.62
N ARG A 77 3.03 -12.68 -13.51
CA ARG A 77 4.26 -11.87 -13.58
C ARG A 77 4.02 -10.59 -14.38
N LEU A 78 3.21 -9.67 -13.85
CA LEU A 78 2.97 -8.37 -14.48
C LEU A 78 3.88 -7.27 -13.88
N HIS A 79 4.10 -7.29 -12.55
CA HIS A 79 5.06 -6.41 -11.87
C HIS A 79 6.38 -7.15 -11.64
N SER A 80 7.50 -6.43 -11.79
CA SER A 80 8.83 -6.90 -11.39
C SER A 80 9.18 -6.51 -9.95
N ASP A 81 8.57 -5.44 -9.42
CA ASP A 81 8.85 -4.95 -8.07
C ASP A 81 8.28 -5.90 -7.00
N PRO A 82 9.11 -6.45 -6.09
CA PRO A 82 8.62 -7.29 -5.00
C PRO A 82 7.67 -6.57 -4.04
N PHE A 83 7.78 -5.25 -3.85
CA PHE A 83 6.92 -4.48 -2.95
C PHE A 83 5.48 -4.36 -3.46
N ASP A 84 5.29 -4.14 -4.77
CA ASP A 84 3.96 -4.13 -5.37
C ASP A 84 3.33 -5.51 -5.30
N ARG A 85 4.13 -6.55 -5.58
CA ARG A 85 3.65 -7.93 -5.57
C ARG A 85 3.20 -8.39 -4.19
N ILE A 86 3.94 -8.06 -3.12
CA ILE A 86 3.52 -8.44 -1.77
C ILE A 86 2.26 -7.67 -1.32
N GLN A 87 2.10 -6.40 -1.72
CA GLN A 87 0.89 -5.63 -1.43
C GLN A 87 -0.36 -6.19 -2.13
N ILE A 88 -0.21 -6.62 -3.39
CA ILE A 88 -1.27 -7.34 -4.12
C ILE A 88 -1.59 -8.67 -3.41
N ALA A 89 -0.57 -9.44 -3.04
CA ALA A 89 -0.75 -10.71 -2.36
C ALA A 89 -1.47 -10.56 -1.01
N GLN A 90 -1.08 -9.58 -0.18
CA GLN A 90 -1.77 -9.27 1.08
C GLN A 90 -3.22 -8.85 0.85
N SER A 91 -3.49 -8.09 -0.20
CA SER A 91 -4.85 -7.66 -0.52
C SER A 91 -5.74 -8.85 -0.91
N ILE A 92 -5.20 -9.84 -1.62
CA ILE A 92 -5.90 -11.08 -1.93
C ILE A 92 -6.11 -11.92 -0.66
N GLU A 93 -5.04 -12.16 0.10
CA GLU A 93 -5.06 -12.99 1.31
C GLU A 93 -6.06 -12.49 2.35
N HIS A 94 -6.09 -11.17 2.58
CA HIS A 94 -6.97 -10.53 3.56
C HIS A 94 -8.31 -10.09 2.96
N SER A 95 -8.58 -10.40 1.68
CA SER A 95 -9.75 -9.90 0.97
C SER A 95 -9.94 -8.39 1.13
N LEU A 96 -8.88 -7.60 0.98
CA LEU A 96 -8.93 -6.14 1.07
C LEU A 96 -9.15 -5.51 -0.31
N ILE A 97 -9.56 -4.25 -0.32
CA ILE A 97 -9.58 -3.41 -1.52
C ILE A 97 -8.24 -2.71 -1.61
N LEU A 98 -7.51 -2.94 -2.70
CA LEU A 98 -6.21 -2.31 -2.94
C LEU A 98 -6.41 -0.93 -3.57
N ALA A 99 -5.95 0.11 -2.87
CA ALA A 99 -5.99 1.49 -3.32
C ALA A 99 -4.58 1.92 -3.76
N MET A 100 -4.26 1.72 -5.05
CA MET A 100 -2.99 2.13 -5.65
C MET A 100 -3.23 2.76 -7.03
N PRO A 101 -2.47 3.81 -7.41
CA PRO A 101 -2.63 4.51 -8.69
C PRO A 101 -2.22 3.73 -9.92
N ASP A 102 -1.59 2.56 -9.76
CA ASP A 102 -1.06 1.79 -10.88
C ASP A 102 -2.18 1.05 -11.64
N PRO A 103 -2.42 1.37 -12.93
CA PRO A 103 -3.43 0.71 -13.73
C PRO A 103 -3.15 -0.78 -13.99
N LEU A 104 -1.89 -1.22 -13.91
CA LEU A 104 -1.51 -2.63 -14.11
C LEU A 104 -2.10 -3.54 -13.03
N ILE A 105 -2.39 -2.99 -11.84
CA ILE A 105 -3.00 -3.74 -10.73
C ILE A 105 -4.38 -4.30 -11.12
N ARG A 106 -5.13 -3.62 -12.00
CA ARG A 106 -6.45 -4.08 -12.47
C ARG A 106 -6.41 -5.41 -13.24
N GLN A 107 -5.23 -5.85 -13.69
CA GLN A 107 -5.04 -7.12 -14.37
C GLN A 107 -4.83 -8.30 -13.40
N TYR A 108 -4.70 -8.04 -12.10
CA TYR A 108 -4.68 -9.07 -11.08
C TYR A 108 -6.10 -9.39 -10.61
N ALA A 109 -6.32 -10.61 -10.14
CA ALA A 109 -7.57 -11.02 -9.51
C ALA A 109 -7.69 -10.45 -8.08
N VAL A 110 -7.71 -9.12 -7.96
CA VAL A 110 -7.79 -8.38 -6.69
C VAL A 110 -8.80 -7.25 -6.83
N ARG A 111 -9.50 -6.93 -5.73
CA ARG A 111 -10.40 -5.77 -5.71
C ARG A 111 -9.56 -4.51 -5.65
N THR A 112 -9.86 -3.54 -6.50
CA THR A 112 -9.15 -2.25 -6.56
C THR A 112 -10.12 -1.08 -6.44
N MET A 113 -9.62 0.05 -5.95
CA MET A 113 -10.34 1.32 -5.94
C MET A 113 -9.35 2.47 -6.14
N TRP A 114 -9.21 2.89 -7.39
CA TRP A 114 -8.40 4.04 -7.79
C TRP A 114 -8.75 4.46 -9.22
N ASP A 115 -9.94 5.04 -9.39
CA ASP A 115 -10.55 5.42 -10.67
C ASP A 115 -10.50 6.92 -10.99
#